data_AF-A0A822BW26-F1
#
_entry.id   AF-A0A822BW26-F1
#
_cell.length_a   1.000
_cell.length_b   1.000
_cell.length_c   1.000
_cell.angle_alpha   90.00
_cell.angle_beta   90.00
_cell.angle_gamma   90.00
#
_symmetry.space_group_name_H-M   'P 1'
#
loop_
_entity.id
_entity.type
_entity.pdbx_description
1 polymer ?
#
loop_
_entity_poly.entity_id
_entity_poly.type
_entity_poly.pdbx_seq_one_letter_code
_entity_poly.pdbx_strand_id
1 'polypeptide(L)'
;VPQGVVLHSPWPNLDYLDDNIRFSTDHYLSFRLAYNLRKLAIGKDKYWLEMTDEELSKISPKDDSFEGFPPLYITAGTNEISIDAIRDTSEKIRSAGVEVILDEGEGLMHTFALFDLWSGQSRHVQEKLRQWTREQLLIGKQSMLKLHTVTTNQECI
;
A
#
# COMPACT_ATOMS: atom_id res chain seq x y z
N VAL A 1 -9.13 7.55 -13.59
CA VAL A 1 -8.26 6.95 -12.54
C VAL A 1 -8.78 7.35 -11.15
N PRO A 2 -8.61 6.53 -10.11
CA PRO A 2 -8.86 6.94 -8.73
C PRO A 2 -8.10 8.23 -8.39
N GLN A 3 -8.60 9.04 -7.46
CA GLN A 3 -7.93 10.28 -7.04
C GLN A 3 -6.80 10.03 -6.04
N GLY A 4 -6.82 8.88 -5.38
CA GLY A 4 -5.76 8.41 -4.50
C GLY A 4 -6.00 6.95 -4.14
N VAL A 5 -4.95 6.29 -3.66
CA VAL A 5 -4.99 4.91 -3.19
C VAL A 5 -4.49 4.87 -1.75
N VAL A 6 -5.23 4.17 -0.90
CA VAL A 6 -4.84 3.95 0.50
C VAL A 6 -4.42 2.51 0.66
N LEU A 7 -3.23 2.29 1.21
CA LEU A 7 -2.66 0.96 1.45
C LEU A 7 -2.32 0.82 2.94
N HIS A 8 -2.91 -0.19 3.58
CA HIS A 8 -2.60 -0.53 4.97
C HIS A 8 -1.68 -1.75 5.00
N SER A 9 -0.44 -1.54 5.43
CA SER A 9 0.63 -2.54 5.49
C SER A 9 0.64 -3.43 4.24
N PRO A 10 0.81 -2.85 3.03
CA PRO A 10 0.74 -3.61 1.82
C PRO A 10 1.85 -4.66 1.78
N TRP A 11 1.62 -5.70 0.99
CA TRP A 11 2.63 -6.71 0.73
C TRP A 11 3.11 -6.60 -0.72
N PRO A 12 4.07 -5.68 -1.00
CA PRO A 12 4.46 -5.34 -2.38
C PRO A 12 5.42 -6.37 -3.01
N ASN A 13 6.04 -7.23 -2.19
CA ASN A 13 6.98 -8.25 -2.63
C ASN A 13 6.56 -9.63 -2.09
N LEU A 14 6.00 -10.49 -2.95
CA LEU A 14 5.62 -11.86 -2.57
C LEU A 14 6.82 -12.83 -2.54
N ASP A 15 7.99 -12.38 -3.00
CA ASP A 15 9.26 -13.13 -2.96
C ASP A 15 9.83 -13.10 -1.53
N TYR A 16 9.20 -13.86 -0.62
CA TYR A 16 9.64 -14.07 0.78
C TYR A 16 10.97 -14.85 0.93
N LEU A 17 11.79 -14.95 -0.11
CA LEU A 17 13.08 -15.65 -0.05
C LEU A 17 14.26 -14.68 -0.10
N ASP A 18 14.02 -13.38 0.03
CA ASP A 18 15.12 -12.45 0.24
C ASP A 18 15.77 -12.74 1.60
N ASP A 19 17.10 -12.85 1.63
CA ASP A 19 17.88 -13.26 2.80
C ASP A 19 17.76 -12.29 4.00
N ASN A 20 17.03 -11.18 3.83
CA ASN A 20 16.88 -10.07 4.76
C ASN A 20 15.55 -10.05 5.52
N ILE A 21 14.87 -11.19 5.66
CA ILE A 21 13.65 -11.23 6.47
C ILE A 21 13.93 -10.75 7.89
N ARG A 22 13.30 -9.62 8.23
CA ARG A 22 13.42 -9.04 9.55
C ARG A 22 12.71 -9.93 10.57
N PHE A 23 13.41 -10.28 11.63
CA PHE A 23 12.78 -10.85 12.80
C PHE A 23 11.90 -9.78 13.43
N SER A 24 10.59 -10.02 13.36
CA SER A 24 9.55 -9.16 13.91
C SER A 24 9.02 -9.77 15.21
N THR A 25 8.78 -8.93 16.22
CA THR A 25 8.05 -9.33 17.44
C THR A 25 6.54 -9.08 17.32
N ASP A 26 6.07 -8.78 16.12
CA ASP A 26 4.65 -8.63 15.81
C ASP A 26 3.92 -9.96 16.06
N HIS A 27 3.03 -9.93 17.06
CA HIS A 27 2.21 -11.08 17.43
C HIS A 27 1.05 -11.32 16.45
N TYR A 28 0.66 -10.33 15.65
CA TYR A 28 -0.41 -10.42 14.65
C TYR A 28 0.10 -10.96 13.32
N LEU A 29 1.30 -10.55 12.88
CA LEU A 29 1.95 -11.10 11.69
C LEU A 29 3.37 -11.60 12.02
N SER A 30 3.42 -12.74 12.71
CA SER A 30 4.70 -13.42 12.96
C SER A 30 5.29 -13.97 11.65
N PHE A 31 6.62 -14.12 11.59
CA PHE A 31 7.29 -14.82 10.49
C PHE A 31 6.69 -16.21 10.21
N ARG A 32 6.36 -16.96 11.28
CA ARG A 32 5.73 -18.28 11.15
C ARG A 32 4.37 -18.20 10.46
N LEU A 33 3.57 -17.18 10.79
CA LEU A 33 2.29 -16.94 10.15
C LEU A 33 2.48 -16.48 8.71
N ALA A 34 3.37 -15.53 8.43
CA ALA A 34 3.68 -15.06 7.08
C ALA A 34 4.15 -16.21 6.16
N TYR A 35 5.07 -17.04 6.65
CA TYR A 35 5.55 -18.23 5.96
C TYR A 35 4.44 -19.28 5.73
N ASN A 36 3.57 -19.48 6.72
CA ASN A 36 2.42 -20.39 6.57
C ASN A 36 1.37 -19.83 5.61
N LEU A 37 1.07 -18.53 5.64
CA LEU A 37 0.17 -17.86 4.70
C LEU A 37 0.72 -17.93 3.27
N ARG A 38 2.04 -17.77 3.09
CA ARG A 38 2.71 -18.05 1.82
C ARG A 38 2.50 -19.49 1.38
N LYS A 39 2.77 -20.47 2.25
CA LYS A 39 2.54 -21.89 1.93
C LYS A 39 1.08 -22.20 1.63
N LEU A 40 0.15 -21.51 2.28
CA LEU A 40 -1.27 -21.60 1.99
C LEU A 40 -1.60 -20.99 0.63
N ALA A 41 -1.02 -19.83 0.28
CA ALA A 41 -1.24 -19.17 -1.01
C ALA A 41 -0.62 -19.90 -2.22
N ILE A 42 0.49 -20.63 -2.00
CA ILE A 42 1.31 -21.29 -3.03
C ILE A 42 1.13 -22.81 -3.05
N GLY A 43 0.48 -23.38 -2.02
CA GLY A 43 0.31 -24.81 -1.87
C GLY A 43 -0.54 -25.38 -3.00
N LYS A 44 0.06 -26.27 -3.81
CA LYS A 44 -0.51 -26.97 -4.97
C LYS A 44 -1.84 -27.69 -4.74
N ASP A 45 -2.29 -27.80 -3.49
CA ASP A 45 -3.48 -28.58 -3.13
C ASP A 45 -4.54 -27.81 -2.34
N LYS A 46 -4.42 -26.49 -2.09
CA LYS A 46 -5.51 -25.69 -1.48
C LYS A 46 -5.17 -24.20 -1.28
N TYR A 47 -5.77 -23.38 -2.15
CA TYR A 47 -6.18 -21.97 -1.97
C TYR A 47 -5.28 -20.85 -2.52
N TRP A 48 -5.86 -20.17 -3.52
CA TRP A 48 -5.64 -18.82 -4.06
C TRP A 48 -4.78 -18.64 -5.31
N LEU A 49 -3.56 -19.20 -5.45
CA LEU A 49 -2.78 -18.90 -6.66
C LEU A 49 -2.22 -20.11 -7.44
N GLU A 50 -2.00 -21.30 -6.87
CA GLU A 50 -1.39 -22.45 -7.62
C GLU A 50 -0.17 -22.06 -8.48
N MET A 51 0.57 -21.02 -8.05
CA MET A 51 1.63 -20.38 -8.82
C MET A 51 3.01 -20.87 -8.39
N THR A 52 3.91 -20.98 -9.35
CA THR A 52 5.36 -21.12 -9.14
C THR A 52 5.96 -19.84 -8.57
N ASP A 53 7.17 -19.92 -8.03
CA ASP A 53 7.91 -18.73 -7.55
C ASP A 53 8.10 -17.69 -8.68
N GLU A 54 8.30 -18.13 -9.93
CA GLU A 54 8.40 -17.23 -11.09
C GLU A 54 7.09 -16.49 -11.36
N GLU A 55 5.95 -17.16 -11.23
CA GLU A 55 4.64 -16.55 -11.43
C GLU A 55 4.28 -15.56 -10.31
N LEU A 56 4.70 -15.85 -9.08
CA LEU A 56 4.53 -14.93 -7.93
C LEU A 56 5.36 -13.65 -8.08
N SER A 57 6.57 -13.78 -8.60
CA SER A 57 7.42 -12.62 -8.88
C SER A 57 6.75 -11.70 -9.91
N LYS A 58 6.11 -12.28 -10.94
CA LYS A 58 5.38 -11.52 -11.98
C LYS A 58 4.13 -10.78 -11.48
N ILE A 59 3.53 -11.21 -10.38
CA ILE A 59 2.36 -10.52 -9.79
C ILE A 59 2.73 -9.63 -8.60
N SER A 60 4.03 -9.59 -8.22
CA SER A 60 4.52 -8.72 -7.16
C SER A 60 4.68 -7.30 -7.71
N PRO A 61 3.96 -6.31 -7.17
CA PRO A 61 4.04 -4.94 -7.67
C PRO A 61 5.44 -4.32 -7.64
N LYS A 62 6.37 -4.88 -6.84
CA LYS A 62 7.74 -4.38 -6.72
C LYS A 62 8.45 -4.18 -8.06
N ASP A 63 8.12 -4.96 -9.09
CA ASP A 63 8.80 -4.92 -10.40
C ASP A 63 8.03 -4.14 -11.47
N ASP A 64 6.81 -3.67 -11.17
CA ASP A 64 5.97 -2.93 -12.12
C ASP A 64 6.48 -1.50 -12.40
N SER A 65 5.94 -0.90 -13.48
CA SER A 65 6.03 0.54 -13.73
C SER A 65 4.95 1.28 -12.94
N PHE A 66 5.33 2.38 -12.31
CA PHE A 66 4.44 3.26 -11.56
C PHE A 66 4.18 4.59 -12.26
N GLU A 67 4.55 4.73 -13.54
CA GLU A 67 4.28 5.96 -14.29
C GLU A 67 2.78 6.22 -14.40
N GLY A 68 2.36 7.44 -14.04
CA GLY A 68 0.94 7.84 -14.07
C GLY A 68 0.07 7.21 -12.98
N PHE A 69 0.66 6.52 -11.99
CA PHE A 69 -0.08 5.97 -10.87
C PHE A 69 -0.68 7.10 -10.00
N PRO A 70 -1.89 6.91 -9.44
CA PRO A 70 -2.48 7.90 -8.54
C PRO A 70 -1.65 8.09 -7.26
N PRO A 71 -1.79 9.24 -6.57
CA PRO A 71 -1.19 9.47 -5.26
C PRO A 71 -1.49 8.35 -4.27
N LEU A 72 -0.51 7.99 -3.44
CA LEU A 72 -0.66 6.94 -2.42
C LEU A 72 -0.53 7.48 -1.00
N TYR A 73 -1.36 6.94 -0.11
CA TYR A 73 -1.18 7.01 1.33
C TYR A 73 -0.97 5.59 1.88
N ILE A 74 0.21 5.34 2.42
CA ILE A 74 0.62 4.04 2.93
C ILE A 74 0.81 4.15 4.43
N THR A 75 0.22 3.23 5.20
CA THR A 75 0.50 3.09 6.64
C THR A 75 1.23 1.78 6.90
N ALA A 76 2.30 1.78 7.68
CA ALA A 76 3.02 0.55 8.03
C ALA A 76 3.61 0.62 9.45
N GLY A 77 3.57 -0.48 10.19
CA GLY A 77 4.19 -0.55 11.52
C GLY A 77 5.67 -0.84 11.41
N THR A 78 6.55 -0.16 12.15
CA THR A 78 8.00 -0.41 12.01
C THR A 78 8.45 -1.74 12.62
N ASN A 79 7.57 -2.44 13.33
CA ASN A 79 7.79 -3.79 13.85
C ASN A 79 7.21 -4.88 12.94
N GLU A 80 6.64 -4.58 11.77
CA GLU A 80 6.13 -5.62 10.86
C GLU A 80 7.22 -6.19 9.92
N ILE A 81 7.02 -7.41 9.43
CA ILE A 81 7.98 -8.12 8.55
C ILE A 81 8.15 -7.45 7.17
N SER A 82 7.11 -6.78 6.67
CA SER A 82 7.05 -6.20 5.31
C SER A 82 7.63 -4.80 5.22
N ILE A 83 8.03 -4.17 6.33
CA ILE A 83 8.36 -2.74 6.38
C ILE A 83 9.47 -2.34 5.39
N ASP A 84 10.52 -3.15 5.25
CA ASP A 84 11.63 -2.81 4.37
C ASP A 84 11.21 -2.91 2.89
N ALA A 85 10.45 -3.94 2.51
CA ALA A 85 9.87 -4.05 1.17
C ALA A 85 8.89 -2.91 0.87
N ILE A 86 8.13 -2.45 1.87
CA ILE A 86 7.23 -1.29 1.75
C ILE A 86 8.03 -0.01 1.50
N ARG A 87 9.12 0.22 2.24
CA ARG A 87 10.02 1.37 2.06
C ARG A 87 10.63 1.38 0.67
N ASP A 88 11.22 0.27 0.25
CA ASP A 88 11.87 0.15 -1.06
C ASP A 88 10.89 0.39 -2.21
N THR A 89 9.70 -0.20 -2.11
CA THR A 89 8.63 0.00 -3.11
C THR A 89 8.14 1.44 -3.10
N SER A 90 8.02 2.07 -1.93
CA SER A 90 7.63 3.47 -1.81
C SER A 90 8.63 4.40 -2.50
N GLU A 91 9.94 4.17 -2.32
CA GLU A 91 10.97 4.95 -3.01
C GLU A 91 10.94 4.73 -4.53
N LYS A 92 10.71 3.51 -4.98
CA LYS A 92 10.54 3.22 -6.41
C LYS A 92 9.34 3.96 -7.01
N ILE A 93 8.20 3.98 -6.31
CA ILE A 93 7.00 4.69 -6.76
C ILE A 93 7.26 6.21 -6.78
N ARG A 94 7.90 6.78 -5.76
CA ARG A 94 8.29 8.20 -5.76
C ARG A 94 9.23 8.56 -6.91
N SER A 95 10.17 7.67 -7.22
CA SER A 95 11.11 7.84 -8.33
C SER A 95 10.42 7.86 -9.70
N ALA A 96 9.21 7.30 -9.81
CA ALA A 96 8.35 7.40 -10.99
C ALA A 96 7.52 8.70 -11.06
N GLY A 97 7.74 9.65 -10.14
CA GLY A 97 7.05 10.93 -10.10
C GLY A 97 5.69 10.91 -9.39
N VAL A 98 5.37 9.84 -8.68
CA VAL A 98 4.10 9.68 -7.96
C VAL A 98 4.22 10.24 -6.54
N GLU A 99 3.21 10.96 -6.07
CA GLU A 99 3.12 11.38 -4.67
C GLU A 99 2.89 10.16 -3.76
N VAL A 100 3.79 9.93 -2.81
CA VAL A 100 3.68 8.84 -1.84
C VAL A 100 3.91 9.36 -0.42
N ILE A 101 2.88 9.24 0.40
CA ILE A 101 2.99 9.39 1.85
C ILE A 101 3.18 7.99 2.44
N LEU A 102 4.30 7.78 3.14
CA LEU A 102 4.53 6.59 3.97
C LEU A 102 4.50 7.02 5.44
N ASP A 103 3.43 6.63 6.14
CA ASP A 103 3.15 7.00 7.52
C ASP A 103 3.43 5.83 8.45
N GLU A 104 4.63 5.87 9.04
CA GLU A 104 5.14 4.76 9.85
C GLU A 104 4.74 4.87 11.33
N GLY A 105 4.22 3.77 11.87
CA GLY A 105 3.92 3.63 13.29
C GLY A 105 5.12 3.04 14.04
N GLU A 106 5.84 3.87 14.80
CA GLU A 106 7.06 3.42 15.47
C GLU A 106 6.78 2.35 16.53
N GLY A 107 7.40 1.18 16.38
CA GLY A 107 7.20 0.00 17.23
C GLY A 107 5.84 -0.70 17.03
N LEU A 108 4.99 -0.20 16.13
CA LEU A 108 3.66 -0.73 15.91
C LEU A 108 3.68 -1.94 14.97
N MET A 109 2.61 -2.72 15.09
CA MET A 109 2.39 -3.96 14.36
C MET A 109 1.82 -3.74 12.95
N HIS A 110 1.76 -4.83 12.19
CA HIS A 110 1.07 -4.93 10.92
C HIS A 110 -0.37 -4.44 11.03
N THR A 111 -0.81 -3.61 10.09
CA THR A 111 -2.15 -3.00 10.01
C THR A 111 -2.57 -2.19 11.24
N PHE A 112 -1.63 -1.66 12.04
CA PHE A 112 -1.96 -0.89 13.25
C PHE A 112 -2.99 0.22 13.01
N ALA A 113 -2.95 0.86 11.84
CA ALA A 113 -3.83 1.98 11.48
C ALA A 113 -5.32 1.58 11.39
N LEU A 114 -5.64 0.29 11.22
CA LEU A 114 -7.01 -0.22 11.20
C LEU A 114 -7.59 -0.41 12.61
N PHE A 115 -6.73 -0.42 13.63
CA PHE A 115 -7.13 -0.68 15.00
C PHE A 115 -7.11 0.62 15.81
N ASP A 116 -8.23 1.01 16.40
CA ASP A 116 -8.28 2.07 17.44
C ASP A 116 -7.86 1.50 18.81
N LEU A 117 -6.97 0.49 18.82
CA LEU A 117 -6.51 -0.19 20.03
C LEU A 117 -5.42 0.68 20.70
N TRP A 118 -5.88 1.59 21.56
CA TRP A 118 -5.15 2.20 22.68
C TRP A 118 -3.84 2.97 22.39
N SER A 119 -3.38 3.07 21.13
CA SER A 119 -2.24 3.91 20.76
C SER A 119 -2.73 5.25 20.23
N GLY A 120 -2.31 6.34 20.86
CA GLY A 120 -2.51 7.70 20.32
C GLY A 120 -1.93 7.85 18.90
N GLN A 121 -0.93 7.04 18.56
CA GLN A 121 -0.33 6.97 17.22
C GLN A 121 -1.32 6.45 16.17
N SER A 122 -2.05 5.35 16.39
CA SER A 122 -3.03 4.86 15.40
C SER A 122 -4.09 5.91 15.11
N ARG A 123 -4.64 6.55 16.16
CA ARG A 123 -5.64 7.62 16.00
C ARG A 123 -5.09 8.83 15.24
N HIS A 124 -3.84 9.20 15.49
CA HIS A 124 -3.17 10.29 14.79
C HIS A 124 -3.00 9.99 13.29
N VAL A 125 -2.55 8.77 12.95
CA VAL A 125 -2.44 8.31 11.56
C VAL A 125 -3.80 8.28 10.87
N GLN A 126 -4.84 7.78 11.53
CA GLN A 126 -6.19 7.79 10.98
C GLN A 126 -6.72 9.22 10.74
N GLU A 127 -6.37 10.20 11.58
CA GLU A 127 -6.77 11.60 11.35
C GLU A 127 -6.08 12.18 10.12
N LYS A 128 -4.76 11.98 9.99
CA LYS A 128 -4.00 12.41 8.80
C LYS A 128 -4.55 11.74 7.53
N LEU A 129 -4.85 10.44 7.58
CA LEU A 129 -5.47 9.72 6.48
C LEU A 129 -6.85 10.28 6.12
N ARG A 130 -7.70 10.59 7.12
CA ARG A 130 -9.00 11.22 6.90
C ARG A 130 -8.86 12.58 6.22
N GLN A 131 -7.90 13.40 6.66
CA GLN A 131 -7.62 14.69 6.06
C GLN A 131 -7.18 14.54 4.60
N TRP A 132 -6.16 13.72 4.35
CA TRP A 132 -5.64 13.48 2.99
C TRP A 132 -6.73 12.94 2.06
N THR A 133 -7.54 12.00 2.53
CA THR A 133 -8.66 11.46 1.73
C THR A 133 -9.65 12.55 1.32
N ARG A 134 -9.98 13.49 2.23
CA ARG A 134 -10.85 14.63 1.90
C ARG A 134 -10.22 15.54 0.86
N GLU A 135 -8.93 15.79 0.97
CA GLU A 135 -8.18 16.62 0.01
C GLU A 135 -8.19 15.99 -1.39
N GLN A 136 -7.92 14.68 -1.51
CA GLN A 136 -7.97 13.97 -2.80
C GLN A 136 -9.37 14.00 -3.43
N LEU A 137 -10.43 13.85 -2.62
CA LEU A 137 -11.81 13.95 -3.11
C LEU A 137 -12.15 15.37 -3.61
N LEU A 138 -11.64 16.41 -2.95
CA LEU A 138 -11.83 17.80 -3.38
C LEU A 138 -11.09 18.09 -4.69
N ILE A 139 -9.85 17.61 -4.84
CA ILE A 139 -9.07 17.71 -6.08
C ILE A 139 -9.81 17.06 -7.24
N GLY A 140 -10.35 15.85 -7.01
CA GLY A 140 -11.16 15.16 -8.03
C GLY A 140 -12.40 15.92 -8.45
N LYS A 141 -13.14 16.48 -7.49
CA LYS A 141 -14.34 17.27 -7.77
C LYS A 141 -14.01 18.52 -8.61
N GLN A 142 -12.93 19.22 -8.28
CA GLN A 142 -12.48 20.39 -9.04
C GLN A 142 -12.05 20.03 -10.46
N SER A 143 -11.35 18.91 -10.62
CA SER A 143 -10.91 18.42 -11.92
C SER A 143 -12.10 18.09 -12.84
N MET A 144 -13.16 17.46 -12.30
CA MET A 144 -14.38 17.19 -13.06
C MET A 144 -15.14 18.46 -13.46
N LEU A 145 -15.24 19.45 -12.55
CA LEU A 145 -15.90 20.72 -12.85
C LEU A 145 -15.18 21.47 -14.00
N LYS A 146 -13.85 21.50 -13.99
CA LYS A 146 -13.05 22.11 -15.06
C LYS A 146 -13.30 21.44 -16.41
N LEU A 147 -13.30 20.10 -16.45
CA LEU A 147 -13.57 19.35 -17.67
C LEU A 147 -14.95 19.70 -18.25
N HIS A 148 -15.98 19.77 -17.40
CA HIS A 148 -17.34 20.10 -17.84
C HIS A 148 -17.43 21.51 -18.44
N THR A 149 -16.78 22.50 -17.82
CA THR A 149 -16.75 23.88 -18.35
C THR A 149 -16.00 24.01 -19.69
N VAL A 150 -14.97 23.18 -19.91
CA VAL A 150 -14.25 23.18 -21.19
C VAL A 150 -15.10 22.55 -22.30
N THR A 151 -15.79 21.44 -22.01
CA THR A 151 -16.67 20.79 -22.99
C THR A 151 -17.85 21.67 -23.40
N THR A 152 -18.49 22.38 -22.47
CA THR A 152 -19.62 23.27 -22.81
C THR A 152 -19.20 24.47 -23.67
N ASN A 153 -17.96 24.95 -23.52
CA ASN A 153 -17.46 26.06 -24.33
C ASN A 153 -16.99 25.63 -25.73
N GLN A 154 -16.67 24.34 -25.93
CA GLN A 154 -16.32 23.79 -27.25
C GLN A 154 -17.54 23.41 -28.08
N GLU A 155 -18.69 23.10 -27.46
CA GLU A 155 -19.95 22.81 -28.16
C GLU A 155 -20.73 24.07 -28.61
N CYS A 156 -20.30 25.26 -28.20
CA CYS A 156 -20.94 26.54 -28.56
C CYS A 156 -20.24 27.31 -29.71
N ILE A 157 -19.41 26.65 -30.53
CA ILE A 157 -18.72 27.27 -31.69
C ILE A 157 -19.16 26.60 -32.98
#